data_AF-A0A4Q3APL5-F1
#
_entry.id   AF-A0A4Q3APL5-F1
#
_cell.length_a   1.000
_cell.length_b   1.000
_cell.length_c   1.000
_cell.angle_alpha   90.00
_cell.angle_beta   90.00
_cell.angle_gamma   90.00
#
_symmetry.space_group_name_H-M   'P 1'
#
loop_
_entity.id
_entity.type
_entity.pdbx_description
1 polymer ?
#
loop_
_entity_poly.entity_id
_entity_poly.type
_entity_poly.pdbx_seq_one_letter_code
_entity_poly.pdbx_strand_id
1 'polypeptide(L)'
;MFRRTLLVLPLATMLSAAPKPAAIPAFKEGLDALSARLWEVATARFETALATPDLDAAGRQTILLRLVETHIRAGEAEAAFRILEDPALAGHAELPFWKGQALAASGRLQEALAELDGAAIAPAAPNFREALFTRAALLQALGNSTAALEALAVLAKDRDASTVLRARLESADILLSQGRAEEALTAIPPVNAKMTPRQGARAELLRAQAQLEKGEYKAADGIFSALLTKAKDEPVFKAYRHEAAVGLARAQIAAGNREAATDGLIAFIEEERESPRVGMAFPALLDCLPATPTADDVILTRLREWCPKPVIKTPAIIAGGNSSAGVWPGKPLDDDELATQALYHLALGLRREGSPASKEDARRLLTQLRLDYPKHPLAERALLE
;
A
#
# COMPACT_ATOMS: atom_id res chain seq x y z
N MET A 1 42.63 10.64 80.30
CA MET A 1 41.33 10.98 79.67
C MET A 1 41.61 11.54 78.29
N PHE A 2 41.13 10.90 77.21
CA PHE A 2 40.69 11.52 75.94
C PHE A 2 40.28 10.36 75.01
N ARG A 3 38.99 10.02 75.02
CA ARG A 3 38.38 9.11 74.04
C ARG A 3 38.14 9.91 72.75
N ARG A 4 38.74 9.49 71.64
CA ARG A 4 38.39 9.96 70.29
C ARG A 4 37.10 9.27 69.86
N THR A 5 36.00 10.02 69.83
CA THR A 5 34.73 9.59 69.24
C THR A 5 34.83 9.79 67.73
N LEU A 6 34.91 8.69 66.97
CA LEU A 6 34.75 8.71 65.52
C LEU A 6 33.27 8.96 65.21
N LEU A 7 33.00 10.12 64.64
CA LEU A 7 31.68 10.54 64.17
C LEU A 7 31.46 9.93 62.78
N VAL A 8 30.75 8.81 62.72
CA VAL A 8 30.31 8.21 61.46
C VAL A 8 29.13 9.04 60.95
N LEU A 9 29.36 9.85 59.91
CA LEU A 9 28.27 10.48 59.16
C LEU A 9 27.55 9.40 58.34
N PRO A 10 26.21 9.27 58.43
CA PRO A 10 25.46 8.51 57.44
C PRO A 10 25.45 9.31 56.12
N LEU A 11 26.03 8.74 55.06
CA LEU A 11 25.75 9.19 53.70
C LEU A 11 24.26 8.91 53.44
N ALA A 12 23.43 9.95 53.50
CA ALA A 12 22.10 9.91 52.93
C ALA A 12 22.25 9.88 51.40
N THR A 13 22.20 8.68 50.82
CA THR A 13 21.90 8.53 49.40
C THR A 13 20.54 9.15 49.16
N MET A 14 20.50 10.33 48.54
CA MET A 14 19.26 10.83 47.97
C MET A 14 18.80 9.81 46.93
N LEU A 15 17.80 9.00 47.27
CA LEU A 15 17.05 8.26 46.25
C LEU A 15 16.38 9.32 45.38
N SER A 16 17.04 9.69 44.29
CA SER A 16 16.35 10.36 43.19
C SER A 16 15.26 9.41 42.72
N ALA A 17 14.03 9.89 42.59
CA ALA A 17 12.97 9.09 41.98
C ALA A 17 13.42 8.64 40.59
N ALA A 18 13.18 7.37 40.26
CA ALA A 18 13.47 6.81 38.95
C ALA A 18 12.89 7.73 37.85
N PRO A 19 13.68 8.06 36.80
CA PRO A 19 13.19 8.93 35.76
C PRO A 19 12.07 8.23 34.98
N LYS A 20 10.89 8.88 34.92
CA LYS A 20 9.81 8.44 34.02
C LYS A 20 10.26 8.63 32.57
N PRO A 21 9.84 7.78 31.61
CA PRO A 21 10.22 7.91 30.20
C PRO A 21 10.02 9.32 29.63
N ALA A 22 8.92 9.99 29.99
CA ALA A 22 8.61 11.35 29.55
C ALA A 22 9.61 12.43 30.02
N ALA A 23 10.49 12.13 30.98
CA ALA A 23 11.57 13.02 31.41
C ALA A 23 12.88 12.76 30.66
N ILE A 24 12.99 11.64 29.94
CA ILE A 24 14.20 11.23 29.20
C ILE A 24 14.19 11.92 27.82
N PRO A 25 15.17 12.79 27.49
CA PRO A 25 15.21 13.47 26.20
C PRO A 25 15.20 12.52 25.01
N ALA A 26 16.01 11.46 25.06
CA ALA A 26 16.08 10.45 24.01
C ALA A 26 14.73 9.75 23.76
N PHE A 27 13.89 9.57 24.79
CA PHE A 27 12.56 8.99 24.60
C PHE A 27 11.65 9.92 23.80
N LYS A 28 11.69 11.24 24.06
CA LYS A 28 10.92 12.23 23.30
C LYS A 28 11.40 12.31 21.85
N GLU A 29 12.71 12.37 21.64
CA GLU A 29 13.32 12.36 20.32
C GLU A 29 12.93 11.09 19.53
N GLY A 30 12.85 9.94 20.21
CA GLY A 30 12.36 8.69 19.63
C GLY A 30 10.90 8.77 19.20
N LEU A 31 10.02 9.36 20.01
CA LEU A 31 8.61 9.58 19.65
C LEU A 31 8.47 10.54 18.46
N ASP A 32 9.26 11.61 18.43
CA ASP A 32 9.26 12.58 17.32
C ASP A 32 9.72 11.90 16.02
N ALA A 33 10.82 11.15 16.07
CA ALA A 33 11.32 10.37 14.94
C ALA A 33 10.31 9.32 14.46
N LEU A 34 9.67 8.60 15.38
CA LEU A 34 8.62 7.62 15.07
C LEU A 34 7.43 8.30 14.37
N SER A 35 7.01 9.47 14.84
CA SER A 35 5.93 10.25 14.21
C SER A 35 6.30 10.75 12.81
N ALA A 36 7.57 11.10 12.62
CA ALA A 36 8.16 11.56 11.35
C ALA A 36 8.51 10.43 10.39
N ARG A 37 8.27 9.16 10.77
CA ARG A 37 8.58 7.97 9.97
C ARG A 37 10.07 7.70 9.74
N LEU A 38 10.90 8.18 10.66
CA LEU A 38 12.36 8.00 10.63
C LEU A 38 12.71 6.80 11.52
N TRP A 39 12.45 5.59 11.02
CA TRP A 39 12.48 4.38 11.84
C TRP A 39 13.85 4.10 12.46
N GLU A 40 14.92 4.18 11.68
CA GLU A 40 16.29 3.97 12.18
C GLU A 40 16.68 4.97 13.27
N VAL A 41 16.26 6.24 13.09
CA VAL A 41 16.51 7.29 14.09
C VAL A 41 15.71 7.00 15.36
N ALA A 42 14.44 6.62 15.22
CA ALA A 42 13.59 6.26 16.36
C ALA A 42 14.16 5.08 17.16
N THR A 43 14.63 4.03 16.47
CA THR A 43 15.30 2.87 17.07
C THR A 43 16.48 3.30 17.92
N ALA A 44 17.43 4.05 17.33
CA ALA A 44 18.63 4.50 18.04
C ALA A 44 18.29 5.36 19.28
N ARG A 45 17.24 6.18 19.19
CA ARG A 45 16.79 7.04 20.30
C ARG A 45 16.12 6.25 21.41
N PHE A 46 15.30 5.24 21.08
CA PHE A 46 14.71 4.36 22.09
C PHE A 46 15.74 3.44 22.75
N GLU A 47 16.74 2.94 22.02
CA GLU A 47 17.87 2.20 22.61
C GLU A 47 18.67 3.09 23.58
N THR A 48 18.92 4.34 23.20
CA THR A 48 19.56 5.33 24.08
C THR A 48 18.71 5.58 25.34
N ALA A 49 17.40 5.70 25.19
CA ALA A 49 16.49 5.87 26.33
C ALA A 49 16.48 4.64 27.25
N LEU A 50 16.55 3.43 26.68
CA LEU A 50 16.59 2.16 27.41
C LEU A 50 17.88 2.01 28.24
N ALA A 51 18.98 2.61 27.78
CA ALA A 51 20.26 2.64 28.48
C ALA A 51 20.31 3.64 29.66
N THR A 52 19.23 4.38 29.93
CA THR A 52 19.16 5.35 31.04
C THR A 52 19.28 4.62 32.39
N PRO A 53 20.22 5.01 33.27
CA PRO A 53 20.33 4.44 34.62
C PRO A 53 19.04 4.62 35.43
N ASP A 54 18.82 3.68 36.36
CA ASP A 54 17.72 3.71 37.35
C ASP A 54 16.30 3.78 36.75
N LEU A 55 16.13 3.35 35.51
CA LEU A 55 14.82 3.24 34.86
C LEU A 55 13.94 2.23 35.61
N ASP A 56 12.73 2.65 35.98
CA ASP A 56 11.77 1.75 36.62
C ASP A 56 11.21 0.70 35.64
N ALA A 57 10.65 -0.38 36.18
CA ALA A 57 10.16 -1.50 35.38
C ALA A 57 9.08 -1.06 34.36
N ALA A 58 8.17 -0.17 34.77
CA ALA A 58 7.11 0.34 33.91
C ALA A 58 7.66 1.23 32.78
N GLY A 59 8.65 2.07 33.08
CA GLY A 59 9.34 2.89 32.09
C GLY A 59 10.12 2.04 31.10
N ARG A 60 10.77 0.98 31.57
CA ARG A 60 11.44 -0.01 30.72
C ARG A 60 10.46 -0.69 29.77
N GLN A 61 9.34 -1.22 30.27
CA GLN A 61 8.29 -1.82 29.43
C GLN A 61 7.79 -0.83 28.37
N THR A 62 7.54 0.42 28.76
CA THR A 62 7.07 1.48 27.84
C THR A 62 8.05 1.70 26.68
N ILE A 63 9.34 1.81 26.97
CA ILE A 63 10.38 2.03 25.95
C ILE A 63 10.51 0.80 25.05
N LEU A 64 10.50 -0.41 25.60
CA LEU A 64 10.55 -1.65 24.82
C LEU A 64 9.38 -1.76 23.84
N LEU A 65 8.14 -1.42 24.26
CA LEU A 65 6.99 -1.49 23.36
C LEU A 65 7.07 -0.47 22.22
N ARG A 66 7.64 0.72 22.46
CA ARG A 66 7.90 1.70 21.38
C ARG A 66 8.99 1.21 20.44
N LEU A 67 10.01 0.53 20.94
CA LEU A 67 11.04 -0.09 20.12
C LEU A 67 10.44 -1.21 19.24
N VAL A 68 9.58 -2.06 19.80
CA VAL A 68 8.82 -3.08 19.06
C VAL A 68 8.00 -2.45 17.94
N GLU A 69 7.21 -1.41 18.25
CA GLU A 69 6.42 -0.69 17.26
C GLU A 69 7.29 -0.15 16.12
N THR A 70 8.48 0.38 16.46
CA THR A 70 9.42 0.95 15.49
C THR A 70 9.93 -0.12 14.54
N HIS A 71 10.41 -1.25 15.07
CA HIS A 71 10.90 -2.37 14.24
C HIS A 71 9.81 -2.95 13.34
N ILE A 72 8.59 -3.10 13.84
CA ILE A 72 7.46 -3.56 13.02
C ILE A 72 7.21 -2.60 11.85
N ARG A 73 7.20 -1.28 12.11
CA ARG A 73 7.01 -0.26 11.06
C ARG A 73 8.19 -0.16 10.07
N ALA A 74 9.37 -0.55 10.50
CA ALA A 74 10.56 -0.68 9.64
C ALA A 74 10.56 -1.94 8.77
N GLY A 75 9.62 -2.88 9.00
CA GLY A 75 9.62 -4.19 8.33
C GLY A 75 10.59 -5.19 8.96
N GLU A 76 11.11 -4.92 10.15
CA GLU A 76 12.11 -5.72 10.85
C GLU A 76 11.46 -6.65 11.88
N ALA A 77 10.57 -7.53 11.41
CA ALA A 77 9.76 -8.40 12.27
C ALA A 77 10.61 -9.25 13.24
N GLU A 78 11.76 -9.77 12.80
CA GLU A 78 12.68 -10.57 13.63
C GLU A 78 13.33 -9.75 14.77
N ALA A 79 13.59 -8.45 14.55
CA ALA A 79 14.06 -7.58 15.62
C ALA A 79 12.96 -7.32 16.65
N ALA A 80 11.72 -7.11 16.17
CA ALA A 80 10.56 -6.95 17.04
C ALA A 80 10.31 -8.20 17.91
N PHE A 81 10.41 -9.41 17.35
CA PHE A 81 10.23 -10.66 18.12
C PHE A 81 11.25 -10.81 19.25
N ARG A 82 12.53 -10.56 18.98
CA ARG A 82 13.58 -10.63 20.01
C ARG A 82 13.29 -9.72 21.19
N ILE A 83 12.71 -8.54 20.94
CA ILE A 83 12.32 -7.62 22.02
C ILE A 83 11.05 -8.11 22.73
N LEU A 84 10.08 -8.66 22.00
CA LEU A 84 8.85 -9.21 22.58
C LEU A 84 9.08 -10.42 23.49
N GLU A 85 10.23 -11.09 23.37
CA GLU A 85 10.69 -12.17 24.25
C GLU A 85 11.35 -11.67 25.56
N ASP A 86 11.56 -10.35 25.70
CA ASP A 86 12.16 -9.78 26.90
C ASP A 86 11.30 -10.10 28.14
N PRO A 87 11.87 -10.69 29.20
CA PRO A 87 11.12 -11.07 30.41
C PRO A 87 10.37 -9.93 31.08
N ALA A 88 10.81 -8.68 30.88
CA ALA A 88 10.09 -7.53 31.42
C ALA A 88 8.71 -7.32 30.76
N LEU A 89 8.48 -7.84 29.55
CA LEU A 89 7.18 -7.77 28.88
C LEU A 89 6.27 -8.96 29.20
N ALA A 90 6.75 -9.95 29.96
CA ALA A 90 5.95 -11.11 30.33
C ALA A 90 4.67 -10.68 31.07
N GLY A 91 3.50 -11.09 30.54
CA GLY A 91 2.19 -10.72 31.11
C GLY A 91 1.75 -9.29 30.84
N HIS A 92 2.47 -8.49 30.05
CA HIS A 92 2.04 -7.15 29.68
C HIS A 92 0.77 -7.20 28.82
N ALA A 93 -0.22 -6.35 29.11
CA ALA A 93 -1.55 -6.39 28.48
C ALA A 93 -1.53 -6.15 26.96
N GLU A 94 -0.53 -5.42 26.47
CA GLU A 94 -0.35 -5.16 25.04
C GLU A 94 0.41 -6.27 24.29
N LEU A 95 1.00 -7.23 24.99
CA LEU A 95 1.87 -8.24 24.39
C LEU A 95 1.19 -9.04 23.26
N PRO A 96 -0.06 -9.53 23.41
CA PRO A 96 -0.73 -10.27 22.33
C PRO A 96 -0.93 -9.43 21.08
N PHE A 97 -1.26 -8.14 21.24
CA PHE A 97 -1.41 -7.22 20.11
C PHE A 97 -0.10 -7.08 19.34
N TRP A 98 1.01 -6.79 20.02
CA TRP A 98 2.29 -6.57 19.35
C TRP A 98 2.88 -7.84 18.73
N LYS A 99 2.65 -9.01 19.35
CA LYS A 99 2.98 -10.31 18.73
C LYS A 99 2.18 -10.53 17.44
N GLY A 100 0.88 -10.26 17.47
CA GLY A 100 0.03 -10.32 16.27
C GLY A 100 0.52 -9.39 15.16
N GLN A 101 0.91 -8.15 15.49
CA GLN A 101 1.48 -7.21 14.52
C GLN A 101 2.79 -7.70 13.90
N ALA A 102 3.72 -8.22 14.71
CA ALA A 102 4.99 -8.75 14.21
C ALA A 102 4.79 -9.97 13.29
N LEU A 103 3.89 -10.88 13.65
CA LEU A 103 3.52 -12.02 12.82
C LEU A 103 2.91 -11.57 11.49
N ALA A 104 1.99 -10.60 11.52
CA ALA A 104 1.38 -10.03 10.32
C ALA A 104 2.43 -9.39 9.40
N ALA A 105 3.38 -8.62 9.96
CA ALA A 105 4.46 -8.00 9.20
C ALA A 105 5.40 -9.01 8.53
N SER A 106 5.56 -10.21 9.13
CA SER A 106 6.34 -11.32 8.55
C SER A 106 5.55 -12.18 7.54
N GLY A 107 4.29 -11.85 7.24
CA GLY A 107 3.42 -12.62 6.35
C GLY A 107 2.79 -13.87 6.97
N ARG A 108 2.97 -14.09 8.28
CA ARG A 108 2.41 -15.25 9.02
C ARG A 108 0.97 -14.97 9.46
N LEU A 109 0.07 -14.81 8.49
CA LEU A 109 -1.27 -14.23 8.70
C LEU A 109 -2.15 -15.05 9.65
N GLN A 110 -2.14 -16.39 9.54
CA GLN A 110 -2.96 -17.26 10.41
C GLN A 110 -2.48 -17.23 11.86
N GLU A 111 -1.16 -17.20 12.08
CA GLU A 111 -0.59 -17.12 13.42
C GLU A 111 -0.85 -15.75 14.05
N ALA A 112 -0.76 -14.69 13.24
CA ALA A 112 -1.13 -13.34 13.67
C ALA A 112 -2.59 -13.27 14.13
N LEU A 113 -3.51 -13.92 13.41
CA LEU A 113 -4.90 -14.03 13.84
C LEU A 113 -5.05 -14.79 15.15
N ALA A 114 -4.33 -15.90 15.33
CA ALA A 114 -4.38 -16.67 16.57
C ALA A 114 -3.90 -15.86 17.81
N GLU A 115 -2.89 -15.01 17.65
CA GLU A 115 -2.43 -14.10 18.72
C GLU A 115 -3.42 -12.96 19.01
N LEU A 116 -4.13 -12.47 17.97
CA LEU A 116 -5.13 -11.41 18.13
C LEU A 116 -6.47 -11.93 18.66
N ASP A 117 -6.83 -13.16 18.33
CA ASP A 117 -8.05 -13.82 18.78
C ASP A 117 -7.97 -14.11 20.29
N GLY A 118 -8.69 -13.31 21.09
CA GLY A 118 -8.71 -13.43 22.55
C GLY A 118 -8.46 -12.10 23.25
N ALA A 119 -7.36 -12.01 24.00
CA ALA A 119 -7.10 -10.87 24.90
C ALA A 119 -6.88 -9.54 24.16
N ALA A 120 -6.32 -9.54 22.95
CA ALA A 120 -6.06 -8.31 22.18
C ALA A 120 -7.34 -7.61 21.71
N ILE A 121 -8.42 -8.38 21.51
CA ILE A 121 -9.73 -7.89 21.07
C ILE A 121 -10.78 -7.89 22.19
N ALA A 122 -10.35 -7.99 23.46
CA ALA A 122 -11.24 -7.73 24.59
C ALA A 122 -11.55 -6.22 24.66
N PRO A 123 -12.77 -5.77 24.97
CA PRO A 123 -13.11 -4.34 24.99
C PRO A 123 -12.26 -3.47 25.92
N ALA A 124 -11.66 -4.06 26.96
CA ALA A 124 -10.78 -3.40 27.91
C ALA A 124 -9.29 -3.41 27.49
N ALA A 125 -8.95 -4.08 26.38
CA ALA A 125 -7.57 -4.17 25.92
C ALA A 125 -7.06 -2.80 25.44
N PRO A 126 -5.79 -2.42 25.72
CA PRO A 126 -5.27 -1.10 25.37
C PRO A 126 -5.37 -0.78 23.87
N ASN A 127 -5.14 -1.77 23.03
CA ASN A 127 -5.12 -1.64 21.56
C ASN A 127 -6.35 -2.26 20.88
N PHE A 128 -7.47 -2.41 21.60
CA PHE A 128 -8.69 -3.07 21.13
C PHE A 128 -9.11 -2.66 19.69
N ARG A 129 -9.12 -1.34 19.40
CA ARG A 129 -9.53 -0.81 18.09
C ARG A 129 -8.59 -1.24 16.97
N GLU A 130 -7.29 -1.02 17.15
CA GLU A 130 -6.29 -1.37 16.14
C GLU A 130 -6.15 -2.89 16.01
N ALA A 131 -6.35 -3.66 17.08
CA ALA A 131 -6.41 -5.11 17.04
C ALA A 131 -7.57 -5.58 16.13
N LEU A 132 -8.77 -5.00 16.27
CA LEU A 132 -9.91 -5.33 15.41
C LEU A 132 -9.71 -4.89 13.95
N PHE A 133 -9.13 -3.72 13.69
CA PHE A 133 -8.78 -3.31 12.32
C PHE A 133 -7.77 -4.26 11.68
N THR A 134 -6.73 -4.63 12.42
CA THR A 134 -5.71 -5.57 11.94
C THR A 134 -6.33 -6.94 11.68
N ARG A 135 -7.16 -7.43 12.61
CA ARG A 135 -7.89 -8.68 12.45
C ARG A 135 -8.77 -8.66 11.20
N ALA A 136 -9.52 -7.59 10.96
CA ALA A 136 -10.36 -7.46 9.77
C ALA A 136 -9.52 -7.50 8.47
N ALA A 137 -8.38 -6.79 8.44
CA ALA A 137 -7.48 -6.80 7.29
C ALA A 137 -6.88 -8.19 7.04
N LEU A 138 -6.45 -8.90 8.09
CA LEU A 138 -5.93 -10.27 7.99
C LEU A 138 -6.99 -11.25 7.50
N LEU A 139 -8.22 -11.17 8.01
CA LEU A 139 -9.33 -12.00 7.55
C LEU A 139 -9.65 -11.75 6.08
N GLN A 140 -9.63 -10.50 5.63
CA GLN A 140 -9.82 -10.15 4.23
C GLN A 140 -8.69 -10.72 3.35
N ALA A 141 -7.43 -10.60 3.77
CA ALA A 141 -6.28 -11.16 3.06
C ALA A 141 -6.34 -12.70 2.93
N LEU A 142 -6.97 -13.36 3.90
CA LEU A 142 -7.25 -14.80 3.88
C LEU A 142 -8.54 -15.18 3.14
N GLY A 143 -9.21 -14.22 2.50
CA GLY A 143 -10.45 -14.45 1.76
C GLY A 143 -11.70 -14.63 2.63
N ASN A 144 -11.62 -14.40 3.94
CA ASN A 144 -12.74 -14.49 4.86
C ASN A 144 -13.40 -13.11 5.09
N SER A 145 -13.99 -12.57 4.02
CA SER A 145 -14.63 -11.25 4.02
C SER A 145 -15.81 -11.14 5.00
N THR A 146 -16.54 -12.23 5.24
CA THR A 146 -17.66 -12.24 6.20
C THR A 146 -17.17 -11.94 7.61
N ALA A 147 -16.16 -12.67 8.09
CA ALA A 147 -15.60 -12.45 9.42
C ALA A 147 -14.88 -11.09 9.53
N ALA A 148 -14.31 -10.58 8.42
CA ALA A 148 -13.74 -9.24 8.38
C ALA A 148 -14.82 -8.16 8.59
N LEU A 149 -15.97 -8.27 7.91
CA LEU A 149 -17.11 -7.37 8.09
C LEU A 149 -17.69 -7.46 9.51
N GLU A 150 -17.74 -8.64 10.11
CA GLU A 150 -18.16 -8.81 11.52
C GLU A 150 -17.24 -8.08 12.49
N ALA A 151 -15.91 -8.16 12.29
CA ALA A 151 -14.94 -7.42 13.10
C ALA A 151 -15.13 -5.90 12.96
N LEU A 152 -15.32 -5.41 11.74
CA LEU A 152 -15.57 -3.98 11.49
C LEU A 152 -16.93 -3.52 12.02
N ALA A 153 -17.95 -4.38 12.04
CA ALA A 153 -19.27 -4.06 12.58
C ALA A 153 -19.24 -3.77 14.10
N VAL A 154 -18.28 -4.34 14.83
CA VAL A 154 -18.01 -3.97 16.24
C VAL A 154 -17.52 -2.52 16.31
N LEU A 155 -16.54 -2.15 15.48
CA LEU A 155 -15.96 -0.80 15.43
C LEU A 155 -16.93 0.25 14.87
N ALA A 156 -17.87 -0.13 14.02
CA ALA A 156 -18.91 0.74 13.50
C ALA A 156 -19.90 1.24 14.58
N LYS A 157 -19.84 0.67 15.79
CA LYS A 157 -20.62 1.06 16.98
C LYS A 157 -19.75 1.73 18.06
N ASP A 158 -18.49 2.05 17.77
CA ASP A 158 -17.60 2.71 18.72
C ASP A 158 -18.09 4.14 19.05
N ARG A 159 -17.69 4.64 20.21
CA ARG A 159 -17.98 6.02 20.65
C ARG A 159 -17.14 7.05 19.90
N ASP A 160 -15.98 6.66 19.38
CA ASP A 160 -15.09 7.54 18.63
C ASP A 160 -15.53 7.62 17.16
N ALA A 161 -15.88 8.84 16.72
CA ALA A 161 -16.38 9.07 15.38
C ALA A 161 -15.35 8.76 14.28
N SER A 162 -14.05 8.94 14.55
CA SER A 162 -12.99 8.62 13.59
C SER A 162 -12.87 7.12 13.36
N THR A 163 -12.96 6.33 14.44
CA THR A 163 -13.00 4.86 14.42
C THR A 163 -14.21 4.36 13.64
N VAL A 164 -15.41 4.89 13.93
CA VAL A 164 -16.63 4.54 13.20
C VAL A 164 -16.50 4.84 11.72
N LEU A 165 -15.96 6.01 11.37
CA LEU A 165 -15.75 6.42 9.98
C LEU A 165 -14.79 5.46 9.26
N ARG A 166 -13.63 5.15 9.86
CA ARG A 166 -12.66 4.22 9.29
C ARG A 166 -13.27 2.83 9.07
N ALA A 167 -13.97 2.30 10.07
CA ALA A 167 -14.61 0.99 9.98
C ALA A 167 -15.66 0.90 8.86
N ARG A 168 -16.44 1.97 8.69
CA ARG A 168 -17.43 2.08 7.60
C ARG A 168 -16.79 2.14 6.22
N LEU A 169 -15.74 2.94 6.05
CA LEU A 169 -15.05 3.03 4.77
C LEU A 169 -14.32 1.73 4.40
N GLU A 170 -13.71 1.04 5.37
CA GLU A 170 -13.10 -0.28 5.14
C GLU A 170 -14.17 -1.35 4.85
N SER A 171 -15.33 -1.29 5.50
CA SER A 171 -16.45 -2.19 5.18
C SER A 171 -16.97 -1.96 3.76
N ALA A 172 -17.10 -0.71 3.33
CA ALA A 172 -17.52 -0.38 1.96
C ALA A 172 -16.55 -0.93 0.91
N ASP A 173 -15.25 -0.85 1.16
CA ASP A 173 -14.20 -1.40 0.30
C ASP A 173 -14.33 -2.92 0.14
N ILE A 174 -14.51 -3.64 1.27
CA ILE A 174 -14.75 -5.09 1.25
C ILE A 174 -16.05 -5.42 0.50
N LEU A 175 -17.14 -4.68 0.74
CA LEU A 175 -18.42 -4.91 0.08
C LEU A 175 -18.32 -4.72 -1.45
N LEU A 176 -17.59 -3.71 -1.92
CA LEU A 176 -17.33 -3.51 -3.36
C LEU A 176 -16.51 -4.65 -3.96
N SER A 177 -15.49 -5.15 -3.24
CA SER A 177 -14.73 -6.32 -3.71
C SER A 177 -15.61 -7.59 -3.87
N GLN A 178 -16.79 -7.61 -3.24
CA GLN A 178 -17.78 -8.68 -3.35
C GLN A 178 -18.93 -8.36 -4.35
N GLY A 179 -18.89 -7.22 -5.04
CA GLY A 179 -19.97 -6.75 -5.93
C GLY A 179 -21.23 -6.31 -5.19
N ARG A 180 -21.17 -6.02 -3.88
CA ARG A 180 -22.30 -5.64 -3.02
C ARG A 180 -22.46 -4.13 -2.96
N ALA A 181 -22.62 -3.50 -4.12
CA ALA A 181 -22.60 -2.05 -4.30
C ALA A 181 -23.63 -1.29 -3.43
N GLU A 182 -24.86 -1.80 -3.28
CA GLU A 182 -25.91 -1.15 -2.48
C GLU A 182 -25.57 -1.10 -0.99
N GLU A 183 -24.98 -2.19 -0.47
CA GLU A 183 -24.55 -2.26 0.91
C GLU A 183 -23.32 -1.38 1.14
N ALA A 184 -22.41 -1.31 0.16
CA ALA A 184 -21.30 -0.37 0.19
C ALA A 184 -21.78 1.09 0.25
N LEU A 185 -22.75 1.48 -0.60
CA LEU A 185 -23.34 2.82 -0.55
C LEU A 185 -23.97 3.13 0.82
N THR A 186 -24.61 2.14 1.44
CA THR A 186 -25.19 2.29 2.78
C THR A 186 -24.11 2.46 3.85
N ALA A 187 -22.97 1.78 3.72
CA ALA A 187 -21.85 1.92 4.63
C ALA A 187 -21.14 3.27 4.51
N ILE A 188 -21.03 3.85 3.30
CA ILE A 188 -20.29 5.09 3.04
C ILE A 188 -21.04 6.30 3.61
N PRO A 189 -20.52 6.99 4.64
CA PRO A 189 -21.17 8.18 5.17
C PRO A 189 -21.09 9.36 4.18
N PRO A 190 -22.05 10.31 4.23
CA PRO A 190 -21.97 11.53 3.45
C PRO A 190 -20.78 12.37 3.90
N VAL A 191 -20.09 12.98 2.92
CA VAL A 191 -18.97 13.88 3.20
C VAL A 191 -19.49 15.10 3.96
N ASN A 192 -18.81 15.45 5.04
CA ASN A 192 -19.19 16.56 5.90
C ASN A 192 -17.95 17.26 6.48
N ALA A 193 -18.18 18.41 7.11
CA ALA A 193 -17.10 19.28 7.62
C ALA A 193 -16.21 18.65 8.71
N LYS A 194 -16.61 17.54 9.34
CA LYS A 194 -15.79 16.84 10.35
C LYS A 194 -14.77 15.88 9.72
N MET A 195 -14.90 15.57 8.44
CA MET A 195 -13.98 14.70 7.73
C MET A 195 -12.76 15.50 7.27
N THR A 196 -11.58 14.92 7.43
CA THR A 196 -10.38 15.45 6.76
C THR A 196 -10.55 15.35 5.24
N PRO A 197 -9.87 16.20 4.44
CA PRO A 197 -9.92 16.11 2.98
C PRO A 197 -9.61 14.71 2.45
N ARG A 198 -8.67 14.01 3.09
CA ARG A 198 -8.27 12.64 2.72
C ARG A 198 -9.40 11.62 2.93
N GLN A 199 -10.11 11.74 4.04
CA GLN A 199 -11.26 10.89 4.34
C GLN A 199 -12.42 11.19 3.39
N GLY A 200 -12.66 12.47 3.08
CA GLY A 200 -13.67 12.90 2.11
C GLY A 200 -13.39 12.36 0.72
N ALA A 201 -12.15 12.48 0.24
CA ALA A 201 -11.72 11.95 -1.05
C ALA A 201 -11.88 10.42 -1.13
N ARG A 202 -11.49 9.68 -0.08
CA ARG A 202 -11.69 8.22 -0.02
C ARG A 202 -13.18 7.86 -0.09
N ALA A 203 -14.03 8.56 0.65
CA ALA A 203 -15.47 8.30 0.67
C ALA A 203 -16.12 8.56 -0.69
N GLU A 204 -15.76 9.65 -1.37
CA GLU A 204 -16.24 9.93 -2.73
C GLU A 204 -15.75 8.91 -3.75
N LEU A 205 -14.49 8.47 -3.65
CA LEU A 205 -13.95 7.46 -4.55
C LEU A 205 -14.73 6.14 -4.43
N LEU A 206 -14.93 5.66 -3.20
CA LEU A 206 -15.72 4.44 -2.94
C LEU A 206 -17.17 4.60 -3.41
N ARG A 207 -17.76 5.80 -3.25
CA ARG A 207 -19.12 6.09 -3.72
C ARG A 207 -19.21 6.03 -5.24
N ALA A 208 -18.23 6.60 -5.95
CA ALA A 208 -18.18 6.56 -7.41
C ALA A 208 -18.04 5.12 -7.93
N GLN A 209 -17.19 4.31 -7.28
CA GLN A 209 -17.05 2.88 -7.60
C GLN A 209 -18.36 2.12 -7.36
N ALA A 210 -19.04 2.36 -6.24
CA ALA A 210 -20.32 1.73 -5.95
C ALA A 210 -21.42 2.13 -6.95
N GLN A 211 -21.46 3.39 -7.35
CA GLN A 211 -22.39 3.85 -8.39
C GLN A 211 -22.09 3.20 -9.75
N LEU A 212 -20.80 3.05 -10.10
CA LEU A 212 -20.39 2.36 -11.32
C LEU A 212 -20.87 0.91 -11.33
N GLU A 213 -20.65 0.15 -10.25
CA GLU A 213 -21.10 -1.24 -10.14
C GLU A 213 -22.62 -1.39 -10.17
N LYS A 214 -23.35 -0.41 -9.64
CA LYS A 214 -24.82 -0.37 -9.67
C LYS A 214 -25.39 -0.06 -11.07
N GLY A 215 -24.56 0.42 -12.01
CA GLY A 215 -25.02 0.85 -13.32
C GLY A 215 -25.38 2.35 -13.42
N GLU A 216 -25.13 3.12 -12.36
CA GLU A 216 -25.42 4.56 -12.28
C GLU A 216 -24.29 5.39 -12.91
N TYR A 217 -23.99 5.13 -14.18
CA TYR A 217 -22.76 5.61 -14.85
C TYR A 217 -22.62 7.13 -14.86
N LYS A 218 -23.73 7.87 -15.04
CA LYS A 218 -23.71 9.34 -15.03
C LYS A 218 -23.34 9.91 -13.66
N ALA A 219 -23.80 9.26 -12.59
CA ALA A 219 -23.46 9.68 -11.24
C ALA A 219 -21.99 9.38 -10.95
N ALA A 220 -21.52 8.19 -11.32
CA ALA A 220 -20.12 7.78 -11.18
C ALA A 220 -19.16 8.72 -11.94
N ASP A 221 -19.47 9.02 -13.22
CA ASP A 221 -18.70 9.97 -14.04
C ASP A 221 -18.57 11.32 -13.35
N GLY A 222 -19.68 11.89 -12.87
CA GLY A 222 -19.69 13.19 -12.19
C GLY A 222 -18.78 13.22 -10.96
N ILE A 223 -18.77 12.17 -10.14
CA ILE A 223 -17.92 12.09 -8.96
C ILE A 223 -16.44 11.91 -9.35
N PHE A 224 -16.12 11.00 -10.28
CA PHE A 224 -14.74 10.80 -10.72
C PHE A 224 -14.15 12.05 -11.38
N SER A 225 -14.92 12.72 -12.23
CA SER A 225 -14.54 14.00 -12.86
C SER A 225 -14.25 15.09 -11.83
N ALA A 226 -15.08 15.18 -10.77
CA ALA A 226 -14.86 16.12 -9.68
C ALA A 226 -13.59 15.80 -8.88
N LEU A 227 -13.30 14.51 -8.63
CA LEU A 227 -12.07 14.08 -7.96
C LEU A 227 -10.82 14.43 -8.78
N LEU A 228 -10.85 14.19 -10.10
CA LEU A 228 -9.74 14.53 -10.99
C LEU A 228 -9.50 16.04 -11.07
N THR A 229 -10.57 16.84 -11.09
CA THR A 229 -10.46 18.29 -11.09
C THR A 229 -9.75 18.78 -9.82
N LYS A 230 -10.16 18.30 -8.64
CA LYS A 230 -9.49 18.64 -7.37
C LYS A 230 -8.05 18.15 -7.30
N ALA A 231 -7.74 17.01 -7.93
CA ALA A 231 -6.38 16.45 -7.94
C ALA A 231 -5.35 17.32 -8.68
N LYS A 232 -5.78 18.29 -9.50
CA LYS A 232 -4.86 19.24 -10.14
C LYS A 232 -4.20 20.17 -9.12
N ASP A 233 -5.00 20.69 -8.20
CA ASP A 233 -4.58 21.76 -7.28
C ASP A 233 -4.27 21.24 -5.88
N GLU A 234 -4.90 20.13 -5.46
CA GLU A 234 -4.82 19.65 -4.08
C GLU A 234 -3.99 18.36 -3.95
N PRO A 235 -2.84 18.38 -3.22
CA PRO A 235 -1.96 17.22 -3.05
C PRO A 235 -2.66 15.98 -2.46
N VAL A 236 -3.67 16.18 -1.62
CA VAL A 236 -4.43 15.09 -1.00
C VAL A 236 -5.21 14.27 -2.03
N PHE A 237 -5.69 14.91 -3.09
CA PHE A 237 -6.46 14.27 -4.15
C PHE A 237 -5.56 13.61 -5.20
N LYS A 238 -4.29 14.03 -5.32
CA LYS A 238 -3.30 13.39 -6.21
C LYS A 238 -3.13 11.89 -5.94
N ALA A 239 -3.24 11.48 -4.67
CA ALA A 239 -3.15 10.06 -4.30
C ALA A 239 -4.22 9.17 -4.95
N TYR A 240 -5.39 9.74 -5.27
CA TYR A 240 -6.53 9.03 -5.86
C TYR A 240 -6.70 9.29 -7.36
N ARG A 241 -5.81 10.08 -7.97
CA ARG A 241 -5.93 10.53 -9.36
C ARG A 241 -5.97 9.37 -10.35
N HIS A 242 -5.11 8.36 -10.16
CA HIS A 242 -5.04 7.17 -11.02
C HIS A 242 -6.33 6.36 -10.96
N GLU A 243 -6.84 6.09 -9.76
CA GLU A 243 -8.08 5.35 -9.54
C GLU A 243 -9.29 6.11 -10.08
N ALA A 244 -9.31 7.44 -9.94
CA ALA A 244 -10.37 8.28 -10.49
C ALA A 244 -10.34 8.34 -12.02
N ALA A 245 -9.17 8.39 -12.66
CA ALA A 245 -9.04 8.38 -14.12
C ALA A 245 -9.53 7.05 -14.72
N VAL A 246 -9.10 5.93 -14.14
CA VAL A 246 -9.57 4.60 -14.56
C VAL A 246 -11.07 4.43 -14.30
N GLY A 247 -11.55 4.89 -13.13
CA GLY A 247 -12.97 4.86 -12.79
C GLY A 247 -13.84 5.67 -13.76
N LEU A 248 -13.40 6.88 -14.11
CA LEU A 248 -14.07 7.75 -15.08
C LEU A 248 -14.17 7.06 -16.45
N ALA A 249 -13.04 6.54 -16.95
CA ALA A 249 -13.03 5.86 -18.24
C ALA A 249 -13.97 4.64 -18.25
N ARG A 250 -13.98 3.84 -17.17
CA ARG A 250 -14.90 2.70 -17.04
C ARG A 250 -16.37 3.15 -17.02
N ALA A 251 -16.69 4.23 -16.31
CA ALA A 251 -18.04 4.79 -16.32
C ALA A 251 -18.45 5.26 -17.73
N GLN A 252 -17.56 5.89 -18.46
CA GLN A 252 -17.80 6.36 -19.83
C GLN A 252 -17.95 5.20 -20.82
N ILE A 253 -17.10 4.17 -20.74
CA ILE A 253 -17.23 2.95 -21.54
C ILE A 253 -18.60 2.30 -21.28
N ALA A 254 -18.98 2.15 -20.02
CA ALA A 254 -20.24 1.52 -19.63
C ALA A 254 -21.47 2.35 -20.05
N ALA A 255 -21.34 3.67 -20.10
CA ALA A 255 -22.34 4.59 -20.65
C ALA A 255 -22.36 4.63 -22.19
N GLY A 256 -21.49 3.87 -22.88
CA GLY A 256 -21.38 3.86 -24.34
C GLY A 256 -20.56 5.02 -24.93
N ASN A 257 -19.95 5.88 -24.10
CA ASN A 257 -19.12 7.00 -24.54
C ASN A 257 -17.62 6.60 -24.57
N ARG A 258 -17.30 5.68 -25.48
CA ARG A 258 -15.95 5.12 -25.63
C ARG A 258 -14.93 6.10 -26.17
N GLU A 259 -15.35 7.07 -26.99
CA GLU A 259 -14.49 8.13 -27.53
C GLU A 259 -13.94 8.99 -26.39
N ALA A 260 -14.82 9.53 -25.53
CA ALA A 260 -14.39 10.32 -24.37
C ALA A 260 -13.48 9.52 -23.42
N ALA A 261 -13.76 8.23 -23.20
CA ALA A 261 -12.91 7.36 -22.39
C ALA A 261 -11.51 7.20 -22.99
N THR A 262 -11.44 7.03 -24.31
CA THR A 262 -10.18 6.87 -25.05
C THR A 262 -9.34 8.14 -24.98
N ASP A 263 -9.93 9.29 -25.30
CA ASP A 263 -9.25 10.58 -25.27
C ASP A 263 -8.78 10.94 -23.86
N GLY A 264 -9.64 10.72 -22.86
CA GLY A 264 -9.33 10.97 -21.46
C GLY A 264 -8.18 10.11 -20.94
N LEU A 265 -8.16 8.81 -21.27
CA LEU A 265 -7.07 7.91 -20.87
C LEU A 265 -5.76 8.23 -21.57
N ILE A 266 -5.77 8.54 -22.87
CA ILE A 266 -4.56 8.94 -23.60
C ILE A 266 -3.98 10.21 -22.98
N ALA A 267 -4.81 11.24 -22.76
CA ALA A 267 -4.36 12.49 -22.14
C ALA A 267 -3.81 12.26 -20.72
N PHE A 268 -4.47 11.39 -19.93
CA PHE A 268 -4.01 11.02 -18.60
C PHE A 268 -2.64 10.33 -18.61
N ILE A 269 -2.44 9.34 -19.49
CA ILE A 269 -1.16 8.62 -19.61
C ILE A 269 -0.04 9.57 -20.05
N GLU A 270 -0.33 10.51 -20.96
CA GLU A 270 0.62 11.54 -21.39
C GLU A 270 1.03 12.50 -20.26
N GLU A 271 0.10 12.87 -19.38
CA GLU A 271 0.40 13.74 -18.22
C GLU A 271 1.17 12.98 -17.12
N GLU A 272 0.93 11.68 -16.96
CA GLU A 272 1.47 10.86 -15.86
C GLU A 272 2.55 9.86 -16.32
N ARG A 273 3.29 10.15 -17.40
CA ARG A 273 4.28 9.24 -18.00
C ARG A 273 5.33 8.69 -17.04
N GLU A 274 5.77 9.52 -16.09
CA GLU A 274 6.80 9.17 -15.11
C GLU A 274 6.22 8.51 -13.85
N SER A 275 4.89 8.40 -13.76
CA SER A 275 4.25 7.79 -12.61
C SER A 275 4.47 6.28 -12.62
N PRO A 276 4.98 5.68 -11.52
CA PRO A 276 5.07 4.22 -11.38
C PRO A 276 3.70 3.54 -11.32
N ARG A 277 2.60 4.31 -11.29
CA ARG A 277 1.22 3.80 -11.29
C ARG A 277 0.53 3.99 -12.65
N VAL A 278 1.20 4.55 -13.66
CA VAL A 278 0.59 4.82 -14.99
C VAL A 278 0.06 3.54 -15.63
N GLY A 279 0.68 2.39 -15.34
CA GLY A 279 0.23 1.07 -15.79
C GLY A 279 -1.22 0.71 -15.43
N MET A 280 -1.81 1.32 -14.38
CA MET A 280 -3.21 1.11 -14.01
C MET A 280 -4.20 1.51 -15.11
N ALA A 281 -3.82 2.44 -16.00
CA ALA A 281 -4.68 2.98 -17.05
C ALA A 281 -4.76 2.07 -18.29
N PHE A 282 -3.73 1.27 -18.55
CA PHE A 282 -3.61 0.50 -19.79
C PHE A 282 -4.67 -0.59 -19.98
N PRO A 283 -5.10 -1.34 -18.94
CA PRO A 283 -6.22 -2.27 -19.09
C PRO A 283 -7.51 -1.57 -19.52
N ALA A 284 -7.83 -0.42 -18.92
CA ALA A 284 -9.01 0.35 -19.29
C ALA A 284 -8.89 0.92 -20.71
N LEU A 285 -7.68 1.31 -21.13
CA LEU A 285 -7.41 1.75 -22.50
C LEU A 285 -7.64 0.60 -23.49
N LEU A 286 -7.25 -0.62 -23.13
CA LEU A 286 -7.50 -1.81 -23.94
C LEU A 286 -8.99 -2.19 -23.97
N ASP A 287 -9.77 -1.89 -22.93
CA ASP A 287 -11.22 -2.07 -22.93
C ASP A 287 -11.94 -1.09 -23.88
N CYS A 288 -11.33 0.06 -24.18
CA CYS A 288 -11.80 0.97 -25.23
C CYS A 288 -11.61 0.40 -26.64
N LEU A 289 -10.68 -0.54 -26.84
CA LEU A 289 -10.43 -1.09 -28.17
C LEU A 289 -11.66 -1.85 -28.71
N PRO A 290 -12.04 -1.69 -29.99
CA PRO A 290 -13.07 -2.55 -30.59
C PRO A 290 -12.62 -4.02 -30.63
N ALA A 291 -13.57 -4.94 -30.83
CA ALA A 291 -13.28 -6.38 -30.87
C ALA A 291 -12.32 -6.75 -32.01
N THR A 292 -12.45 -6.05 -33.14
CA THR A 292 -11.61 -6.15 -34.34
C THR A 292 -11.12 -4.74 -34.71
N PRO A 293 -10.07 -4.22 -34.06
CA PRO A 293 -9.49 -2.92 -34.40
C PRO A 293 -8.88 -2.93 -35.79
N THR A 294 -8.83 -1.77 -36.43
CA THR A 294 -8.03 -1.57 -37.65
C THR A 294 -6.57 -1.32 -37.26
N ALA A 295 -5.64 -1.52 -38.20
CA ALA A 295 -4.21 -1.27 -37.94
C ALA A 295 -3.92 0.19 -37.53
N ASP A 296 -4.72 1.14 -38.00
CA ASP A 296 -4.60 2.58 -37.77
C ASP A 296 -5.48 3.09 -36.62
N ASP A 297 -6.01 2.19 -35.78
CA ASP A 297 -6.76 2.57 -34.58
C ASP A 297 -5.92 3.53 -33.70
N VAL A 298 -6.57 4.56 -33.17
CA VAL A 298 -5.91 5.62 -32.40
C VAL A 298 -5.16 5.05 -31.19
N ILE A 299 -5.71 4.03 -30.53
CA ILE A 299 -5.10 3.40 -29.37
C ILE A 299 -3.85 2.64 -29.80
N LEU A 300 -3.93 1.84 -30.86
CA LEU A 300 -2.76 1.11 -31.38
C LEU A 300 -1.67 2.07 -31.83
N THR A 301 -2.05 3.20 -32.43
CA THR A 301 -1.10 4.26 -32.83
C THR A 301 -0.38 4.85 -31.63
N ARG A 302 -1.11 5.26 -30.58
CA ARG A 302 -0.49 5.79 -29.34
C ARG A 302 0.38 4.77 -28.63
N LEU A 303 -0.07 3.52 -28.55
CA LEU A 303 0.72 2.44 -27.96
C LEU A 303 2.04 2.23 -28.71
N ARG A 304 2.06 2.35 -30.05
CA ARG A 304 3.31 2.32 -30.84
C ARG A 304 4.22 3.50 -30.55
N GLU A 305 3.67 4.70 -30.36
CA GLU A 305 4.44 5.90 -30.04
C GLU A 305 5.11 5.82 -28.66
N TRP A 306 4.45 5.16 -27.69
CA TRP A 306 5.00 4.94 -26.35
C TRP A 306 5.95 3.76 -26.24
N CYS A 307 5.97 2.87 -27.23
CA CYS A 307 6.93 1.79 -27.25
C CYS A 307 8.37 2.35 -27.36
N PRO A 308 9.33 1.74 -26.65
CA PRO A 308 10.72 2.13 -26.77
C PRO A 308 11.17 1.86 -28.21
N LYS A 309 11.95 2.78 -28.78
CA LYS A 309 12.55 2.55 -30.10
C LYS A 309 13.35 1.25 -30.06
N PRO A 310 13.21 0.36 -31.06
CA PRO A 310 13.94 -0.89 -31.06
C PRO A 310 15.43 -0.59 -30.96
N VAL A 311 16.06 -1.08 -29.89
CA VAL A 311 17.51 -1.03 -29.78
C VAL A 311 18.02 -1.95 -30.87
N ILE A 312 18.49 -1.38 -31.98
CA ILE A 312 19.18 -2.13 -33.03
C ILE A 312 20.47 -2.64 -32.38
N LYS A 313 20.39 -3.81 -31.74
CA LYS A 313 21.56 -4.58 -31.36
C LYS A 313 22.17 -5.00 -32.69
N THR A 314 23.23 -4.30 -33.10
CA THR A 314 23.99 -4.65 -34.30
C THR A 314 24.24 -6.16 -34.18
N PRO A 315 23.86 -6.99 -35.16
CA PRO A 315 24.23 -8.38 -35.11
C PRO A 315 25.74 -8.36 -34.94
N ALA A 316 26.23 -8.92 -33.83
CA ALA A 316 27.64 -9.21 -33.71
C ALA A 316 27.94 -10.07 -34.93
N ILE A 317 28.56 -9.47 -35.95
CA ILE A 317 29.08 -10.18 -37.10
C ILE A 317 29.90 -11.29 -36.46
N ILE A 318 29.56 -12.55 -36.77
CA ILE A 318 30.31 -13.71 -36.32
C ILE A 318 31.71 -13.54 -36.90
N ALA A 319 32.58 -12.84 -36.18
CA ALA A 319 33.97 -12.68 -36.51
C ALA A 319 34.64 -14.00 -36.13
N GLY A 320 34.48 -15.01 -37.00
CA GLY A 320 35.35 -16.18 -37.16
C GLY A 320 35.99 -16.77 -35.90
N GLY A 321 35.24 -16.89 -34.80
CA GLY A 321 35.75 -17.39 -33.53
C GLY A 321 34.68 -18.20 -32.81
N ASN A 322 35.04 -19.42 -32.39
CA ASN A 322 34.18 -20.46 -31.80
C ASN A 322 33.58 -20.12 -30.42
N SER A 323 33.10 -18.89 -30.19
CA SER A 323 32.43 -18.53 -28.94
C SER A 323 31.00 -18.09 -29.23
N SER A 324 30.05 -18.94 -28.83
CA SER A 324 28.62 -18.65 -28.73
C SER A 324 28.28 -17.60 -27.65
N ALA A 325 29.28 -17.06 -26.95
CA ALA A 325 29.12 -16.09 -25.87
C ALA A 325 28.80 -14.66 -26.33
N GLY A 326 29.00 -14.33 -27.62
CA GLY A 326 28.72 -12.99 -28.18
C GLY A 326 27.27 -12.74 -28.59
N VAL A 327 26.39 -13.74 -28.49
CA VAL A 327 24.99 -13.68 -28.95
C VAL A 327 24.01 -13.45 -27.77
N TRP A 328 24.54 -13.28 -26.56
CA TRP A 328 23.70 -13.09 -25.37
C TRP A 328 23.07 -11.69 -25.36
N PRO A 329 21.78 -11.53 -24.98
CA PRO A 329 21.14 -10.23 -24.96
C PRO A 329 21.96 -9.26 -24.09
N GLY A 330 22.17 -8.05 -24.64
CA GLY A 330 22.87 -6.96 -23.94
C GLY A 330 22.25 -6.66 -22.58
N LYS A 331 22.95 -5.84 -21.78
CA LYS A 331 22.52 -5.46 -20.42
C LYS A 331 21.01 -5.14 -20.40
N PRO A 332 20.22 -5.77 -19.49
CA PRO A 332 18.83 -5.42 -19.29
C PRO A 332 18.65 -3.91 -19.13
N LEU A 333 17.56 -3.38 -19.67
CA LEU A 333 17.17 -2.00 -19.46
C LEU A 333 16.67 -1.81 -18.03
N ASP A 334 16.75 -0.58 -17.54
CA ASP A 334 16.14 -0.19 -16.28
C ASP A 334 14.60 -0.23 -16.43
N ASP A 335 13.88 -0.37 -15.32
CA ASP A 335 12.42 -0.45 -15.34
C ASP A 335 11.83 0.86 -15.87
N ASP A 336 11.08 0.76 -16.96
CA ASP A 336 10.31 1.85 -17.57
C ASP A 336 8.86 1.39 -17.65
N GLU A 337 8.03 1.91 -16.73
CA GLU A 337 6.63 1.53 -16.60
C GLU A 337 5.85 1.85 -17.89
N LEU A 338 6.05 3.02 -18.49
CA LEU A 338 5.33 3.41 -19.69
C LEU A 338 5.71 2.50 -20.87
N ALA A 339 7.00 2.28 -21.09
CA ALA A 339 7.50 1.47 -22.20
C ALA A 339 7.06 0.00 -22.08
N THR A 340 7.18 -0.59 -20.89
CA THR A 340 6.81 -1.99 -20.64
C THR A 340 5.30 -2.21 -20.79
N GLN A 341 4.48 -1.29 -20.28
CA GLN A 341 3.04 -1.31 -20.43
C GLN A 341 2.60 -1.14 -21.89
N ALA A 342 3.25 -0.23 -22.63
CA ALA A 342 3.00 -0.01 -24.04
C ALA A 342 3.32 -1.25 -24.88
N LEU A 343 4.49 -1.88 -24.68
CA LEU A 343 4.87 -3.13 -25.37
C LEU A 343 3.84 -4.24 -25.16
N TYR A 344 3.47 -4.49 -23.89
CA TYR A 344 2.52 -5.55 -23.54
C TYR A 344 1.13 -5.30 -24.12
N HIS A 345 0.57 -4.11 -23.91
CA HIS A 345 -0.79 -3.80 -24.35
C HIS A 345 -0.90 -3.60 -25.87
N LEU A 346 0.15 -3.14 -26.55
CA LEU A 346 0.21 -3.13 -28.00
C LEU A 346 0.13 -4.55 -28.57
N ALA A 347 0.89 -5.48 -27.99
CA ALA A 347 0.85 -6.88 -28.41
C ALA A 347 -0.55 -7.49 -28.26
N LEU A 348 -1.25 -7.19 -27.16
CA LEU A 348 -2.64 -7.63 -26.96
C LEU A 348 -3.59 -7.00 -28.00
N GLY A 349 -3.43 -5.71 -28.28
CA GLY A 349 -4.22 -5.01 -29.30
C GLY A 349 -4.01 -5.56 -30.71
N LEU A 350 -2.77 -5.83 -31.11
CA LEU A 350 -2.42 -6.43 -32.41
C LEU A 350 -2.96 -7.85 -32.57
N ARG A 351 -3.03 -8.64 -31.49
CA ARG A 351 -3.69 -9.96 -31.52
C ARG A 351 -5.19 -9.85 -31.79
N ARG A 352 -5.86 -8.79 -31.33
CA ARG A 352 -7.27 -8.51 -31.62
C ARG A 352 -7.48 -8.08 -33.08
N GLU A 353 -6.56 -7.30 -33.66
CA GLU A 353 -6.58 -6.96 -35.10
C GLU A 353 -6.51 -8.24 -35.95
N GLY A 354 -5.61 -9.16 -35.58
CA GLY A 354 -5.69 -10.57 -35.95
C GLY A 354 -5.10 -10.94 -37.32
N SER A 355 -4.55 -10.00 -38.08
CA SER A 355 -3.83 -10.32 -39.32
C SER A 355 -2.57 -11.17 -39.04
N PRO A 356 -2.08 -11.96 -40.02
CA PRO A 356 -0.85 -12.74 -39.84
C PRO A 356 0.35 -11.86 -39.44
N ALA A 357 0.47 -10.67 -40.03
CA ALA A 357 1.53 -9.71 -39.73
C ALA A 357 1.43 -9.19 -38.29
N SER A 358 0.24 -8.74 -37.85
CA SER A 358 0.05 -8.26 -36.48
C SER A 358 0.26 -9.34 -35.43
N LYS A 359 -0.08 -10.61 -35.72
CA LYS A 359 0.22 -11.74 -34.82
C LYS A 359 1.73 -11.98 -34.70
N GLU A 360 2.47 -11.82 -35.79
CA GLU A 360 3.93 -11.93 -35.76
C GLU A 360 4.54 -10.77 -34.97
N ASP A 361 4.08 -9.54 -35.21
CA ASP A 361 4.55 -8.35 -34.48
C ASP A 361 4.21 -8.41 -32.99
N ALA A 362 3.03 -8.90 -32.62
CA ALA A 362 2.67 -9.15 -31.22
C ALA A 362 3.66 -10.09 -30.53
N ARG A 363 4.05 -11.20 -31.18
CA ARG A 363 5.05 -12.13 -30.62
C ARG A 363 6.42 -11.47 -30.49
N ARG A 364 6.81 -10.63 -31.45
CA ARG A 364 8.08 -9.88 -31.39
C ARG A 364 8.09 -8.92 -30.20
N LEU A 365 7.00 -8.18 -29.97
CA LEU A 365 6.88 -7.24 -28.85
C LEU A 365 6.93 -7.95 -27.49
N LEU A 366 6.21 -9.07 -27.32
CA LEU A 366 6.26 -9.88 -26.08
C LEU A 366 7.65 -10.47 -25.84
N THR A 367 8.33 -10.87 -26.92
CA THR A 367 9.73 -11.35 -26.83
C THR A 367 10.67 -10.21 -26.43
N GLN A 368 10.51 -9.03 -27.02
CA GLN A 368 11.29 -7.84 -26.68
C GLN A 368 11.12 -7.47 -25.20
N LEU A 369 9.88 -7.40 -24.71
CA LEU A 369 9.58 -7.13 -23.30
C LEU A 369 10.35 -8.07 -22.36
N ARG A 370 10.40 -9.37 -22.69
CA ARG A 370 11.09 -10.39 -21.90
C ARG A 370 12.61 -10.27 -21.93
N LEU A 371 13.17 -9.87 -23.07
CA LEU A 371 14.61 -9.76 -23.25
C LEU A 371 15.17 -8.46 -22.66
N ASP A 372 14.45 -7.35 -22.85
CA ASP A 372 14.92 -6.03 -22.47
C ASP A 372 14.51 -5.67 -21.02
N TYR A 373 13.36 -6.16 -20.53
CA TYR A 373 12.84 -5.88 -19.17
C TYR A 373 12.52 -7.15 -18.36
N PRO A 374 13.49 -8.08 -18.19
CA PRO A 374 13.25 -9.39 -17.58
C PRO A 374 12.79 -9.36 -16.11
N LYS A 375 12.97 -8.22 -15.41
CA LYS A 375 12.57 -8.06 -14.00
C LYS A 375 11.16 -7.49 -13.84
N HIS A 376 10.58 -6.95 -14.90
CA HIS A 376 9.26 -6.35 -14.84
C HIS A 376 8.18 -7.44 -14.74
N PRO A 377 7.13 -7.30 -13.89
CA PRO A 377 6.10 -8.33 -13.74
C PRO A 377 5.40 -8.73 -15.03
N LEU A 378 5.30 -7.81 -16.00
CA LEU A 378 4.70 -8.12 -17.31
C LEU A 378 5.57 -9.04 -18.19
N ALA A 379 6.88 -9.15 -17.92
CA ALA A 379 7.74 -10.07 -18.66
C ALA A 379 7.36 -11.53 -18.38
N GLU A 380 7.01 -11.87 -17.13
CA GLU A 380 6.49 -13.19 -16.79
C GLU A 380 5.09 -13.38 -17.37
N ARG A 381 4.22 -12.36 -17.27
CA ARG A 381 2.86 -12.41 -17.82
C ARG A 381 2.84 -12.62 -19.34
N ALA A 382 3.83 -12.07 -20.05
CA ALA A 382 4.00 -12.26 -21.49
C ALA A 382 4.25 -13.71 -21.92
N LEU A 383 4.59 -14.63 -21.00
CA LEU A 383 4.69 -16.07 -21.29
C LEU A 383 3.33 -16.76 -21.43
N LEU A 384 2.29 -16.16 -20.85
CA LEU A 384 0.93 -16.72 -20.82
C LEU A 384 0.09 -16.29 -22.02
N GLU A 385 0.60 -15.34 -22.82
CA GLU A 385 -0.03 -14.78 -24.01
C GLU A 385 0.45 -15.48 -25.28
#